data_AF-A0A812KP26-F1
#
_entry.id   AF-A0A812KP26-F1
#
_cell.length_a   1.000
_cell.length_b   1.000
_cell.length_c   1.000
_cell.angle_alpha   90.00
_cell.angle_beta   90.00
_cell.angle_gamma   90.00
#
_symmetry.space_group_name_H-M   'P 1'
#
loop_
_entity.id
_entity.type
_entity.pdbx_description
1 polymer ?
#
loop_
_entity_poly.entity_id
_entity_poly.type
_entity_poly.pdbx_seq_one_letter_code
_entity_poly.pdbx_strand_id
1 'polypeptide(L)'
;MQIQINTSNFDHSDALDAHVRETLERTVGRFGERVTRYEVHLSDLNGQAKAGPDDKRCLIEARPAGRDPLVVEDRAGDFYDAITTAAEKMRTSLERRLERT
;
A
#
# COMPACT_ATOMS: atom_id res chain seq x y z
N MET A 1 8.72 4.08 11.70
CA MET A 1 7.98 3.47 10.57
C MET A 1 8.93 3.20 9.41
N GLN A 2 9.03 1.95 8.96
CA GLN A 2 9.78 1.58 7.75
C GLN A 2 8.81 1.30 6.60
N ILE A 3 9.11 1.79 5.40
CA ILE A 3 8.34 1.50 4.17
C ILE A 3 9.27 0.80 3.17
N GLN A 4 8.85 -0.36 2.69
CA GLN A 4 9.51 -1.10 1.62
C GLN A 4 8.58 -1.16 0.41
N ILE A 5 9.11 -0.82 -0.76
CA ILE A 5 8.37 -0.81 -2.01
C ILE A 5 8.94 -1.92 -2.89
N ASN A 6 8.05 -2.78 -3.37
CA ASN A 6 8.37 -3.90 -4.25
C ASN A 6 7.52 -3.75 -5.51
N THR A 7 8.14 -3.76 -6.68
CA THR A 7 7.42 -3.71 -7.97
C THR A 7 7.58 -5.01 -8.73
N SER A 8 6.56 -5.34 -9.52
CA SER A 8 6.53 -6.52 -10.37
C SER A 8 5.96 -6.15 -11.73
N ASN A 9 6.61 -6.61 -12.80
CA ASN A 9 6.25 -6.38 -14.20
C ASN A 9 6.40 -4.92 -14.72
N PHE A 10 7.10 -4.05 -13.99
CA PHE A 10 7.49 -2.71 -14.45
C PHE A 10 8.61 -2.11 -13.58
N ASP A 11 9.36 -1.15 -14.14
CA ASP A 11 10.31 -0.31 -13.41
C ASP A 11 9.57 0.86 -12.74
N HIS A 12 9.79 1.08 -11.44
CA HIS A 12 9.21 2.23 -10.76
C HIS A 12 10.04 3.50 -11.01
N SER A 13 9.37 4.64 -10.96
CA SER A 13 10.01 5.96 -11.01
C SER A 13 10.17 6.54 -9.61
N ASP A 14 11.14 7.44 -9.41
CA ASP A 14 11.30 8.18 -8.16
C ASP A 14 10.01 8.91 -7.75
N ALA A 15 9.21 9.36 -8.72
CA ALA A 15 7.92 10.01 -8.49
C ALA A 15 6.88 9.04 -7.90
N LEU A 16 6.81 7.81 -8.40
CA LEU A 16 5.90 6.80 -7.85
C LEU A 16 6.33 6.40 -6.43
N ASP A 17 7.64 6.25 -6.24
CA ASP A 17 8.25 5.93 -4.96
C ASP A 17 8.00 7.01 -3.90
N ALA A 18 8.09 8.28 -4.29
CA ALA A 18 7.74 9.41 -3.45
C ALA A 18 6.25 9.42 -3.11
N HIS A 19 5.39 9.17 -4.10
CA HIS A 19 3.94 9.13 -3.90
C HIS A 19 3.51 8.03 -2.91
N VAL A 20 4.10 6.83 -3.01
CA VAL A 20 3.86 5.75 -2.03
C VAL A 20 4.21 6.23 -0.62
N ARG A 21 5.42 6.78 -0.44
CA ARG A 21 5.90 7.21 0.88
C ARG A 21 5.01 8.31 1.46
N GLU A 22 4.74 9.37 0.70
CA GLU A 22 3.91 10.48 1.13
C GLU A 22 2.49 10.01 1.49
N THR A 23 1.89 9.14 0.67
CA THR A 23 0.54 8.64 0.90
C THR A 23 0.47 7.78 2.15
N LEU A 24 1.41 6.86 2.37
CA LEU A 24 1.44 6.04 3.59
C LEU A 24 1.75 6.89 4.83
N GLU A 25 2.69 7.83 4.76
CA GLU A 25 3.01 8.74 5.86
C GLU A 25 1.79 9.55 6.27
N ARG A 26 1.07 10.12 5.30
CA ARG A 26 -0.15 10.91 5.55
C ARG A 26 -1.29 10.05 6.11
N THR A 27 -1.52 8.86 5.57
CA THR A 27 -2.73 8.08 5.85
C THR A 27 -2.57 7.14 7.05
N VAL A 28 -1.39 6.52 7.24
CA VAL A 28 -1.13 5.53 8.29
C VAL A 28 0.04 5.89 9.22
N GLY A 29 0.72 7.02 8.99
CA GLY A 29 1.87 7.45 9.79
C GLY A 29 1.58 7.60 11.28
N ARG A 30 0.35 7.93 11.67
CA ARG A 30 -0.09 7.97 13.09
C ARG A 30 0.02 6.63 13.82
N PHE A 31 0.14 5.51 13.10
CA PHE A 31 0.36 4.18 13.66
C PHE A 31 1.85 3.83 13.76
N GLY A 32 2.76 4.73 13.40
CA GLY A 32 4.20 4.46 13.22
C GLY A 32 4.96 3.96 14.45
N GLU A 33 4.43 4.16 15.67
CA GLU A 33 4.96 3.58 16.91
C GLU A 33 4.49 2.14 17.15
N ARG A 34 3.33 1.78 16.58
CA ARG A 34 2.70 0.45 16.74
C ARG A 34 2.94 -0.46 15.54
N VAL A 35 3.29 0.10 14.38
CA VAL A 35 3.56 -0.62 13.13
C VAL A 35 5.02 -0.48 12.74
N THR A 36 5.71 -1.61 12.71
CA THR A 36 7.16 -1.68 12.51
C THR A 36 7.54 -1.53 11.03
N ARG A 37 6.74 -2.10 10.14
CA ARG A 37 6.98 -2.10 8.70
C ARG A 37 5.68 -2.08 7.89
N TYR A 38 5.73 -1.38 6.76
CA TYR A 38 4.80 -1.51 5.65
C TYR A 38 5.53 -2.03 4.42
N GLU A 39 4.98 -3.05 3.78
CA GLU A 39 5.45 -3.59 2.51
C GLU A 39 4.40 -3.32 1.45
N VAL A 40 4.78 -2.55 0.43
CA VAL A 40 3.91 -2.15 -0.67
C VAL A 40 4.34 -2.94 -1.90
N HIS A 41 3.43 -3.73 -2.43
CA HIS A 41 3.62 -4.52 -3.63
C HIS A 41 2.77 -3.91 -4.76
N LEU A 42 3.45 -3.38 -5.77
CA LEU A 42 2.82 -2.85 -6.97
C LEU A 42 2.98 -3.85 -8.11
N SER A 43 1.88 -4.17 -8.78
CA SER A 43 1.85 -5.08 -9.93
C SER A 43 1.06 -4.47 -11.06
N ASP A 44 1.61 -4.53 -12.27
CA ASP A 44 0.84 -4.39 -13.51
C ASP A 44 0.30 -5.76 -13.93
N LEU A 45 -1.04 -5.91 -13.93
CA LEU A 45 -1.71 -7.19 -14.16
C LEU A 45 -1.83 -7.56 -15.65
N ASN A 46 -1.95 -6.57 -16.53
CA ASN A 46 -2.16 -6.79 -17.97
C ASN A 46 -0.93 -6.44 -18.82
N GLY A 47 0.10 -5.83 -18.23
CA GLY A 47 1.30 -5.41 -18.94
C GLY A 47 0.98 -4.46 -20.11
N GLN A 48 1.89 -4.36 -21.09
CA GLN A 48 1.73 -3.45 -22.23
C GLN A 48 0.58 -3.83 -23.20
N ALA A 49 -0.03 -5.02 -23.05
CA ALA A 49 -0.86 -5.60 -24.10
C ALA A 49 -2.32 -5.08 -24.12
N LYS A 50 -2.87 -4.66 -22.97
CA LYS A 50 -4.22 -4.07 -22.88
C LYS A 50 -4.32 -3.17 -21.65
N ALA A 51 -4.67 -1.89 -21.86
CA ALA A 51 -5.08 -0.98 -20.81
C ALA A 51 -6.57 -1.19 -20.48
N GLY A 52 -6.89 -1.36 -19.20
CA GLY A 52 -8.19 -1.61 -18.62
C GLY A 52 -8.34 -0.96 -17.24
N PRO A 53 -9.56 -0.88 -16.71
CA PRO A 53 -9.88 -0.09 -15.51
C PRO A 53 -9.32 -0.65 -14.19
N ASP A 54 -8.81 -1.89 -14.17
CA ASP A 54 -8.32 -2.60 -12.97
C ASP A 54 -6.91 -3.17 -13.17
N ASP A 55 -6.12 -2.53 -14.03
CA ASP A 55 -4.84 -3.06 -14.48
C ASP A 55 -3.72 -2.90 -13.46
N LYS A 56 -3.81 -1.90 -12.59
CA LYS A 56 -2.79 -1.60 -11.60
C LYS A 56 -3.26 -2.09 -10.25
N ARG A 57 -2.47 -2.96 -9.64
CA ARG A 57 -2.74 -3.55 -8.34
C ARG A 57 -1.77 -3.00 -7.31
N CYS A 58 -2.30 -2.60 -6.17
CA CYS A 58 -1.53 -2.26 -4.97
C CYS A 58 -1.94 -3.20 -3.84
N LEU A 59 -0.97 -3.93 -3.30
CA LEU A 59 -1.12 -4.72 -2.08
C LEU A 59 -0.25 -4.09 -1.00
N ILE A 60 -0.83 -3.85 0.18
CA ILE A 60 -0.11 -3.29 1.32
C ILE A 60 -0.19 -4.30 2.46
N GLU A 61 0.97 -4.72 2.95
CA GLU A 61 1.11 -5.47 4.19
C GLU A 61 1.62 -4.55 5.30
N ALA A 62 0.92 -4.49 6.43
CA ALA A 62 1.36 -3.82 7.65
C ALA A 62 1.75 -4.86 8.69
N ARG A 63 2.86 -4.63 9.39
CA ARG A 63 3.38 -5.50 10.46
C ARG A 63 3.33 -4.80 11.82
N PRO A 64 2.22 -4.88 12.56
CA PRO A 64 2.15 -4.34 13.92
C PRO A 64 3.06 -5.12 14.87
N ALA A 65 3.66 -4.42 15.84
CA ALA A 65 4.54 -5.05 16.82
C ALA A 65 3.75 -6.08 17.67
N GLY A 66 4.25 -7.31 17.73
CA GLY A 66 3.67 -8.38 18.55
C GLY A 66 2.29 -8.86 18.10
N ARG A 67 1.89 -8.62 16.83
CA ARG A 67 0.61 -9.07 16.27
C ARG A 67 0.79 -9.61 14.85
N ASP A 68 -0.17 -10.39 14.40
CA ASP A 68 -0.18 -10.88 13.01
C ASP A 68 -0.21 -9.71 12.01
N PRO A 69 0.46 -9.86 10.85
CA PRO A 69 0.37 -8.91 9.76
C PRO A 69 -1.05 -8.69 9.26
N LEU A 70 -1.32 -7.50 8.73
CA LEU A 70 -2.55 -7.16 8.04
C LEU A 70 -2.24 -6.92 6.57
N VAL A 71 -3.04 -7.51 5.67
CA VAL A 71 -2.89 -7.33 4.22
C VAL A 71 -4.17 -6.75 3.66
N VAL A 72 -4.04 -5.71 2.83
CA VAL A 72 -5.13 -5.17 2.02
C VAL A 72 -4.68 -5.10 0.56
N GLU A 73 -5.64 -5.14 -0.34
CA GLU A 73 -5.43 -5.00 -1.77
C GLU A 73 -6.45 -4.02 -2.35
N ASP A 74 -6.01 -3.26 -3.35
CA ASP A 74 -6.92 -2.62 -4.29
C ASP A 74 -6.37 -2.62 -5.72
N ARG A 75 -7.28 -2.34 -6.67
CA ARG A 75 -6.97 -2.24 -8.10
C ARG A 75 -7.61 -0.98 -8.67
N ALA A 76 -6.94 -0.38 -9.64
CA ALA A 76 -7.42 0.78 -10.36
C ALA A 76 -6.79 0.88 -11.75
N GLY A 77 -7.19 1.89 -12.51
CA GLY A 77 -6.65 2.17 -13.85
C GLY A 77 -5.21 2.70 -13.82
N ASP A 78 -4.80 3.29 -12.69
CA ASP A 78 -3.44 3.77 -12.45
C ASP A 78 -2.97 3.44 -11.02
N PHE A 79 -1.65 3.54 -10.80
CA PHE A 79 -1.06 3.22 -9.50
C PHE A 79 -1.40 4.24 -8.41
N TYR A 80 -1.58 5.52 -8.74
CA TYR A 80 -1.83 6.57 -7.74
C TYR A 80 -3.17 6.33 -7.03
N ASP A 81 -4.19 6.00 -7.82
CA ASP A 81 -5.51 5.65 -7.30
C ASP A 81 -5.44 4.35 -6.49
N ALA A 82 -4.84 3.29 -7.03
CA ALA A 82 -4.72 2.00 -6.34
C ALA A 82 -3.95 2.11 -5.02
N ILE A 83 -2.90 2.95 -4.96
CA ILE A 83 -2.13 3.21 -3.73
C ILE A 83 -2.99 3.96 -2.71
N THR A 84 -3.67 5.01 -3.15
CA THR A 84 -4.49 5.85 -2.27
C THR A 84 -5.59 5.03 -1.61
N THR A 85 -6.37 4.30 -2.39
CA THR A 85 -7.49 3.51 -1.88
C THR A 85 -7.01 2.33 -1.01
N ALA A 86 -5.92 1.67 -1.37
CA ALA A 86 -5.31 0.62 -0.54
C ALA A 86 -4.82 1.17 0.80
N ALA A 87 -4.18 2.35 0.83
CA ALA A 87 -3.73 2.99 2.07
C ALA A 87 -4.91 3.34 2.99
N GLU A 88 -6.01 3.83 2.43
CA GLU A 88 -7.24 4.12 3.18
C GLU A 88 -7.84 2.84 3.79
N LYS A 89 -7.90 1.74 3.01
CA LYS A 89 -8.32 0.41 3.52
C LYS A 89 -7.41 -0.08 4.66
N MET A 90 -6.10 0.14 4.54
CA MET A 90 -5.13 -0.21 5.58
C MET A 90 -5.38 0.59 6.85
N ARG A 91 -5.59 1.91 6.73
CA ARG A 91 -5.93 2.77 7.87
C ARG A 91 -7.12 2.21 8.64
N THR A 92 -8.23 1.94 7.95
CA THR A 92 -9.43 1.44 8.62
C THR A 92 -9.24 0.04 9.23
N SER A 93 -8.41 -0.80 8.62
CA SER A 93 -8.05 -2.11 9.19
C SER A 93 -7.22 -1.98 10.47
N LEU A 94 -6.27 -1.04 10.48
CA LEU A 94 -5.45 -0.72 11.65
C LEU A 94 -6.25 -0.08 12.78
N GLU A 95 -7.14 0.87 12.50
CA GLU A 95 -8.07 1.45 13.48
C GLU A 95 -8.83 0.33 14.20
N ARG A 96 -9.47 -0.55 13.42
CA ARG A 96 -10.26 -1.68 13.96
C ARG A 96 -9.42 -2.64 14.81
N ARG A 97 -8.15 -2.86 14.48
CA ARG A 97 -7.29 -3.84 15.19
C ARG A 97 -6.55 -3.25 16.38
N LEU A 98 -6.18 -1.97 16.34
CA LEU A 98 -5.31 -1.34 17.32
C LEU A 98 -6.03 -0.40 18.29
N GLU A 99 -7.24 0.07 17.98
CA GLU A 99 -7.97 1.05 18.81
C GLU A 99 -9.16 0.44 19.55
N ARG A 100 -9.46 -0.85 19.31
CA ARG A 100 -10.47 -1.61 20.04
C ARG A 100 -9.92 -2.38 21.26
N THR A 101 -8.76 -1.99 21.80
CA THR A 101 -8.15 -2.61 22.98
C THR A 101 -8.18 -1.65 24.16
#